data_AF-X0ZXY9-F1
#
_entry.id   AF-X0ZXY9-F1
#
_cell.length_a   1.000
_cell.length_b   1.000
_cell.length_c   1.000
_cell.angle_alpha   90.00
_cell.angle_beta   90.00
_cell.angle_gamma   90.00
#
_symmetry.space_group_name_H-M   'P 1'
#
loop_
_entity.id
_entity.type
_entity.pdbx_description
1 polymer ?
#
loop_
_entity_poly.entity_id
_entity_poly.type
_entity_poly.pdbx_seq_one_letter_code
_entity_poly.pdbx_strand_id
1 'polypeptide(L)'
;MKNHYKLVFAFVLVVILITGTLMSSSKDPYHIGVSAQLVAHDWSLKAWEGIQEEAKKLGVEVSMLSAGQDPAKQLADIETLVQRNVDQIIILLAETGVIEQGVKRTTQAGIPVVFV
;
A
#
# COMPACT_ATOMS: atom_id res chain seq x y z
N MET A 1 -51.96 1.16 15.81
CA MET A 1 -50.73 0.47 16.29
C MET A 1 -49.70 0.11 15.19
N LYS A 2 -49.99 0.26 13.88
CA LYS A 2 -49.04 -0.10 12.80
C LYS A 2 -48.03 0.99 12.37
N ASN A 3 -48.14 2.23 12.85
CA ASN A 3 -47.23 3.31 12.41
C ASN A 3 -46.08 3.59 13.40
N HIS A 4 -46.17 3.08 14.63
CA HIS A 4 -45.15 3.33 15.66
C HIS A 4 -43.91 2.46 15.45
N TYR A 5 -44.04 1.22 14.95
CA TYR A 5 -42.88 0.37 14.66
C TYR A 5 -42.04 0.92 13.50
N LYS A 6 -42.63 1.58 12.50
CA LYS A 6 -41.88 2.20 11.39
C LYS A 6 -41.04 3.39 11.86
N LEU A 7 -41.58 4.18 12.78
CA LEU A 7 -40.88 5.34 13.35
C LEU A 7 -39.74 4.90 14.28
N VAL A 8 -39.96 3.87 15.10
CA VAL A 8 -38.92 3.26 15.94
C VAL A 8 -37.84 2.60 15.08
N PHE A 9 -38.20 1.92 13.99
CA PHE A 9 -37.24 1.28 13.09
C PHE A 9 -36.41 2.30 12.31
N ALA A 10 -37.01 3.40 11.87
CA ALA A 10 -36.28 4.52 11.25
C ALA A 10 -35.35 5.22 12.25
N PHE A 11 -35.75 5.35 13.52
CA PHE A 11 -34.92 5.93 14.57
C PHE A 11 -33.72 5.03 14.92
N VAL A 12 -33.91 3.71 14.95
CA VAL A 12 -32.82 2.73 15.15
C VAL A 12 -31.82 2.76 13.99
N LEU A 13 -32.28 2.88 12.74
CA LEU A 13 -31.40 3.01 11.57
C LEU A 13 -30.56 4.29 11.59
N VAL A 14 -31.14 5.41 12.04
CA VAL A 14 -30.43 6.69 12.17
C VAL A 14 -29.41 6.64 13.32
N VAL A 15 -29.73 5.99 14.44
CA VAL A 15 -28.77 5.81 15.55
C VAL A 15 -27.60 4.92 15.12
N ILE A 16 -27.84 3.84 14.36
CA ILE A 16 -26.78 2.98 13.81
C ILE A 16 -25.87 3.75 12.84
N LEU A 17 -26.44 4.63 12.00
CA LEU A 17 -25.68 5.49 11.08
C LEU A 17 -24.82 6.55 11.81
N ILE A 18 -25.29 7.07 12.96
CA ILE A 18 -24.54 8.06 13.76
C ILE A 18 -23.46 7.38 14.63
N THR A 19 -23.69 6.15 15.09
CA THR A 19 -22.66 5.40 15.83
C THR A 19 -21.61 4.78 14.91
N GLY A 20 -21.97 4.46 13.66
CA GLY A 20 -21.04 3.92 12.66
C GLY A 20 -19.98 4.91 12.19
N THR A 21 -20.24 6.22 12.28
CA THR A 21 -19.27 7.27 11.91
C THR A 21 -18.30 7.66 13.04
N LEU A 22 -18.48 7.13 14.25
CA LEU A 22 -17.60 7.41 15.41
C LEU A 22 -16.63 6.26 15.73
N MET A 23 -16.76 5.10 15.09
CA MET A 23 -15.89 3.94 15.25
C MET A 23 -15.08 3.68 13.98
N SER A 24 -14.09 4.54 13.72
CA SER A 24 -12.73 4.13 13.35
C SER A 24 -11.93 5.38 12.99
N SER A 25 -11.21 5.90 13.97
CA SER A 25 -10.09 6.81 13.72
C SER A 25 -8.80 6.10 14.18
N SER A 26 -8.61 4.85 13.77
CA SER A 26 -7.26 4.37 13.52
C SER A 26 -6.92 4.84 12.11
N LYS A 27 -6.01 5.80 11.98
CA LYS A 27 -5.37 6.07 10.69
C LYS A 27 -4.80 4.73 10.22
N ASP A 28 -5.24 4.23 9.07
CA ASP A 28 -4.71 2.97 8.54
C ASP A 28 -3.16 3.05 8.54
N PRO A 29 -2.46 1.95 8.90
CA PRO A 29 -1.01 1.96 8.93
C PRO A 29 -0.47 2.45 7.58
N TYR A 30 0.50 3.37 7.62
CA TYR A 30 1.16 3.84 6.41
C TYR A 30 1.78 2.62 5.71
N HIS A 31 1.51 2.44 4.41
CA HIS A 31 1.90 1.25 3.66
C HIS A 31 2.95 1.57 2.60
N ILE A 32 4.12 0.94 2.72
CA ILE A 32 5.21 1.03 1.75
C ILE A 32 5.22 -0.22 0.87
N GLY A 33 5.07 -0.04 -0.44
CA GLY A 33 5.23 -1.10 -1.43
C GLY A 33 6.66 -1.14 -1.99
N VAL A 34 7.27 -2.32 -2.08
CA VAL A 34 8.61 -2.51 -2.66
C VAL A 34 8.51 -3.36 -3.93
N SER A 35 9.00 -2.84 -5.05
CA SER A 35 9.18 -3.59 -6.31
C SER A 35 10.66 -3.85 -6.55
N ALA A 36 11.10 -5.08 -6.33
CA ALA A 36 12.49 -5.50 -6.39
C ALA A 36 12.79 -6.30 -7.66
N GLN A 37 13.90 -6.01 -8.34
CA GLN A 37 14.34 -6.83 -9.49
C GLN A 37 14.59 -8.28 -9.06
N LEU A 38 15.28 -8.48 -7.93
CA LEU A 38 15.58 -9.79 -7.38
C LEU A 38 15.83 -9.69 -5.86
N VAL A 39 15.42 -10.71 -5.12
CA VAL A 39 15.82 -10.92 -3.72
C VAL A 39 16.39 -12.32 -3.57
N ALA A 40 17.67 -12.46 -3.93
CA ALA A 40 18.37 -13.75 -3.92
C ALA A 40 19.80 -13.67 -3.38
N HIS A 41 20.35 -12.46 -3.22
CA HIS A 41 21.69 -12.24 -2.70
C HIS A 41 21.63 -11.73 -1.26
N ASP A 42 22.66 -12.07 -0.47
CA ASP A 42 22.77 -11.72 0.96
C ASP A 42 22.47 -10.25 1.24
N TRP A 43 22.95 -9.34 0.40
CA TRP A 43 22.67 -7.91 0.53
C TRP A 43 21.17 -7.59 0.42
N SER A 44 20.49 -8.11 -0.61
CA SER A 44 19.07 -7.83 -0.85
C SER A 44 18.17 -8.39 0.26
N LEU A 45 18.56 -9.54 0.82
CA LEU A 45 17.87 -10.13 1.96
C LEU A 45 18.09 -9.30 3.23
N LYS A 46 19.33 -8.86 3.50
CA LYS A 46 19.65 -8.00 4.65
C LYS A 46 18.99 -6.63 4.55
N ALA A 47 18.92 -6.05 3.36
CA ALA A 47 18.18 -4.83 3.11
C ALA A 47 16.69 -5.02 3.43
N TRP A 48 16.09 -6.12 2.97
CA TRP A 48 14.69 -6.45 3.26
C TRP A 48 14.42 -6.69 4.76
N GLU A 49 15.32 -7.37 5.46
CA GLU A 49 15.25 -7.54 6.92
C GLU A 49 15.30 -6.20 7.64
N GLY A 50 16.24 -5.31 7.25
CA GLY A 50 16.36 -3.98 7.85
C GLY A 50 15.14 -3.10 7.61
N ILE A 51 14.56 -3.15 6.41
CA ILE A 51 13.31 -2.44 6.08
C ILE A 51 12.16 -2.92 6.97
N GLN A 52 11.99 -4.24 7.13
CA GLN A 52 10.92 -4.78 7.99
C GLN A 52 11.11 -4.44 9.47
N GLU A 53 12.35 -4.49 9.96
CA GLU A 53 12.65 -4.16 11.35
C GLU A 53 12.30 -2.69 11.64
N GLU A 54 12.68 -1.78 10.76
CA GLU A 54 12.39 -0.35 10.92
C GLU A 54 10.90 -0.04 10.72
N ALA A 55 10.26 -0.65 9.71
CA ALA A 55 8.82 -0.50 9.49
C ALA A 55 8.02 -0.91 10.74
N LYS A 56 8.40 -2.02 11.39
CA LYS A 56 7.78 -2.46 12.65
C LYS A 56 7.96 -1.46 13.78
N LYS A 57 9.14 -0.84 13.93
CA LYS A 57 9.39 0.19 14.96
C LYS A 57 8.54 1.44 14.73
N LEU A 58 8.31 1.80 13.46
CA LEU A 58 7.55 2.98 13.06
C LEU A 58 6.04 2.74 12.97
N GLY A 59 5.57 1.50 13.11
CA GLY A 59 4.16 1.14 12.93
C GLY A 59 3.70 1.26 11.46
N VAL A 60 4.63 1.06 10.53
CA VAL A 60 4.44 1.11 9.08
C VAL A 60 4.28 -0.31 8.57
N GLU A 61 3.37 -0.52 7.64
CA GLU A 61 3.27 -1.77 6.89
C GLU A 61 4.21 -1.74 5.69
N VAL A 62 4.84 -2.87 5.40
CA VAL A 62 5.65 -3.02 4.20
C VAL A 62 5.34 -4.31 3.48
N SER A 63 5.17 -4.22 2.16
CA SER A 63 5.01 -5.39 1.29
C SER A 63 6.04 -5.35 0.17
N MET A 64 6.46 -6.53 -0.28
CA MET A 64 7.46 -6.65 -1.35
C MET A 64 6.98 -7.60 -2.45
N LEU A 65 7.21 -7.19 -3.69
CA LEU A 65 7.07 -7.99 -4.89
C LEU A 65 8.46 -8.14 -5.52
N SER A 66 8.84 -9.37 -5.87
CA SER A 66 10.12 -9.65 -6.55
C SER A 66 9.88 -10.05 -7.99
N ALA A 67 10.59 -9.41 -8.91
CA ALA A 67 10.41 -9.56 -10.35
C ALA A 67 11.19 -10.72 -10.97
N GLY A 68 12.06 -11.41 -10.22
CA GLY A 68 12.82 -12.55 -10.74
C GLY A 68 13.72 -12.19 -11.94
N GLN A 69 14.30 -10.99 -11.93
CA GLN A 69 15.10 -10.40 -13.01
C GLN A 69 14.34 -10.16 -14.33
N ASP A 70 13.01 -10.10 -14.29
CA ASP A 70 12.18 -9.72 -15.44
C ASP A 70 11.76 -8.24 -15.34
N PRO A 71 12.28 -7.34 -16.20
CA PRO A 71 11.92 -5.92 -16.19
C PRO A 71 10.43 -5.66 -16.45
N ALA A 72 9.79 -6.46 -17.30
CA ALA A 72 8.37 -6.31 -17.62
C ALA A 72 7.52 -6.68 -16.39
N LYS A 73 7.92 -7.75 -15.68
CA LYS A 73 7.30 -8.09 -14.40
C LYS A 73 7.53 -6.99 -13.36
N GLN A 74 8.72 -6.41 -13.27
CA GLN A 74 9.00 -5.35 -12.30
C GLN A 74 8.10 -4.13 -12.51
N LEU A 75 7.84 -3.77 -13.76
CA LEU A 75 6.87 -2.71 -14.11
C LEU A 75 5.43 -3.10 -13.76
N ALA A 76 5.03 -4.35 -13.97
CA ALA A 76 3.73 -4.85 -13.57
C ALA A 76 3.56 -4.88 -12.04
N ASP A 77 4.63 -5.17 -11.30
CA ASP A 77 4.67 -5.11 -9.85
C ASP A 77 4.48 -3.66 -9.37
N ILE A 78 5.13 -2.67 -10.01
CA ILE A 78 4.90 -1.24 -9.72
C ILE A 78 3.44 -0.84 -9.97
N GLU A 79 2.88 -1.24 -11.12
CA GLU A 79 1.48 -0.98 -11.44
C GLU A 79 0.51 -1.61 -10.43
N THR A 80 0.82 -2.84 -9.98
CA THR A 80 0.07 -3.52 -8.92
C THR A 80 0.10 -2.72 -7.61
N LEU A 81 1.26 -2.17 -7.22
CA LEU A 81 1.38 -1.33 -6.03
C LEU A 81 0.62 -0.01 -6.16
N VAL A 82 0.66 0.62 -7.35
CA VAL A 82 -0.14 1.81 -7.67
C VAL A 82 -1.64 1.50 -7.54
N GLN A 83 -2.11 0.40 -8.10
CA GLN A 83 -3.52 -0.02 -8.02
C GLN A 83 -3.96 -0.37 -6.59
N ARG A 84 -3.04 -0.88 -5.77
CA ARG A 84 -3.26 -1.10 -4.33
C ARG A 84 -3.31 0.20 -3.52
N ASN A 85 -3.02 1.35 -4.15
CA ASN A 85 -3.02 2.66 -3.52
C ASN A 85 -2.15 2.71 -2.25
N VAL A 86 -0.95 2.13 -2.34
CA VAL A 86 0.06 2.24 -1.27
C VAL A 86 0.51 3.69 -1.10
N ASP A 87 0.94 4.06 0.10
CA ASP A 87 1.30 5.44 0.38
C ASP A 87 2.69 5.83 -0.17
N GLN A 88 3.56 4.86 -0.43
CA GLN A 88 4.88 5.04 -1.02
C GLN A 88 5.35 3.79 -1.77
N ILE A 89 6.16 4.00 -2.81
CA ILE A 89 6.81 2.90 -3.54
C ILE A 89 8.34 3.01 -3.45
N ILE A 90 9.00 1.90 -3.18
CA ILE A 90 10.45 1.72 -3.33
C ILE A 90 10.70 0.84 -4.56
N ILE A 91 11.48 1.34 -5.51
CA ILE A 91 11.99 0.56 -6.64
C ILE A 91 13.40 0.10 -6.27
N LEU A 92 13.58 -1.20 -6.09
CA LEU A 92 14.83 -1.82 -5.64
C LEU A 92 15.53 -2.54 -6.81
N LEU A 93 16.78 -2.18 -7.10
CA LEU A 93 17.63 -2.81 -8.11
C LEU A 93 17.07 -2.77 -9.55
N ALA A 94 16.51 -1.67 -10.01
CA ALA A 94 15.94 -1.58 -11.36
C ALA A 94 16.94 -1.13 -12.44
N GLU A 95 16.73 -1.58 -13.68
CA GLU A 95 17.38 -1.02 -14.87
C GLU A 95 16.76 0.33 -15.26
N THR A 96 17.50 1.13 -16.05
CA THR A 96 17.10 2.50 -16.42
C THR A 96 15.70 2.59 -17.03
N GLY A 97 15.32 1.67 -17.92
CA GLY A 97 14.00 1.68 -18.57
C GLY A 97 12.84 1.44 -17.58
N VAL A 98 13.09 0.65 -16.53
CA VAL A 98 12.13 0.41 -15.44
C VAL A 98 12.04 1.65 -14.55
N ILE A 99 13.16 2.31 -14.24
CA ILE A 99 13.18 3.54 -13.43
C ILE A 99 12.38 4.64 -14.12
N GLU A 100 12.68 4.95 -15.39
CA GLU A 100 12.02 6.03 -16.13
C GLU A 100 10.51 5.84 -16.20
N GLN A 101 10.06 4.64 -16.57
CA GLN A 101 8.64 4.34 -16.67
C GLN A 101 7.98 4.21 -15.28
N GLY A 102 8.68 3.63 -14.31
CA GLY A 102 8.21 3.47 -12.94
C GLY A 102 7.95 4.82 -12.28
N VAL A 103 8.93 5.71 -12.30
CA VAL A 103 8.80 7.09 -11.77
C VAL A 103 7.66 7.83 -12.44
N LYS A 104 7.50 7.68 -13.77
CA LYS A 104 6.38 8.29 -14.49
C LYS A 104 5.04 7.78 -13.99
N ARG A 105 4.86 6.47 -13.83
CA ARG A 105 3.62 5.85 -13.34
C ARG A 105 3.28 6.30 -11.92
N THR A 106 4.24 6.25 -11.00
CA THR A 106 4.02 6.64 -9.60
C THR A 106 3.74 8.14 -9.46
N THR A 107 4.47 8.99 -10.20
CA THR A 107 4.22 10.44 -10.23
C THR A 107 2.82 10.77 -10.75
N GLN A 108 2.36 10.10 -11.80
CA GLN A 108 1.01 10.28 -12.34
C GLN A 108 -0.07 9.83 -11.34
N ALA A 109 0.22 8.82 -10.53
CA ALA A 109 -0.67 8.36 -9.45
C ALA A 109 -0.59 9.23 -8.18
N GLY A 110 0.34 10.19 -8.10
CA GLY A 110 0.57 10.99 -6.91
C GLY A 110 1.24 10.23 -5.76
N ILE A 111 1.86 9.08 -6.05
CA ILE A 111 2.53 8.24 -5.04
C ILE A 111 4.03 8.57 -5.04
N PRO A 112 4.61 8.96 -3.89
CA PRO A 112 6.04 9.22 -3.78
C PRO A 112 6.85 7.95 -4.05
N VAL A 113 7.98 8.12 -4.73
CA VAL A 113 8.86 7.01 -5.14
C VAL A 113 10.29 7.25 -4.70
N VAL A 114 10.94 6.20 -4.22
CA VAL A 114 12.38 6.16 -3.93
C VAL A 114 13.01 5.05 -4.76
N PHE A 115 14.19 5.31 -5.31
CA PHE A 115 14.99 4.33 -6.03
C PHE A 115 16.21 3.93 -5.19
N VAL A 116 16.50 2.63 -5.14
CA VAL A 116 17.59 2.02 -4.34
C VAL A 116 18.39 1.04 -5.19
#